data_AF-Q50JU7-F1
#
_entry.id   AF-Q50JU7-F1
#
_cell.length_a   1.000
_cell.length_b   1.000
_cell.length_c   1.000
_cell.angle_alpha   90.00
_cell.angle_beta   90.00
_cell.angle_gamma   90.00
#
_symmetry.space_group_name_H-M   'P 1'
#
loop_
_entity.id
_entity.type
_entity.pdbx_description
1 polymer ?
#
loop_
_entity_poly.entity_id
_entity_poly.type
_entity_poly.pdbx_seq_one_letter_code
_entity_poly.pdbx_strand_id
1 'polypeptide(L)'
;DQVVYILDQVRAMETEMLQRIQQQGLNITPRILILTRLLPDAVGTTCGERLERVDGSEYCDILRVPFRTEKGIVRKWISRFEVWPYLETYTEDAAVELAKELRGKPDLIIGNYSDGNLVASLLAHKLGVTQCTIAHALEKTKYPDSDIYWKKLDDKYHFSCQFTADLFAMNHTDFIITSTLPEIAGSKDTVGQYESHTAFTL
;
A
#
# COMPACT_ATOMS: atom_id res chain seq x y z
N ASP A 1 -6.07 8.69 8.91
CA ASP A 1 -6.89 7.47 8.91
C ASP A 1 -6.09 6.23 8.54
N GLN A 2 -5.52 6.12 7.33
CA GLN A 2 -4.73 4.94 6.90
C GLN A 2 -3.58 4.54 7.84
N VAL A 3 -2.77 5.50 8.33
CA VAL A 3 -1.64 5.19 9.21
C VAL A 3 -2.10 4.54 10.52
N VAL A 4 -3.17 5.08 11.13
CA VAL A 4 -3.73 4.53 12.37
C VAL A 4 -4.26 3.11 12.12
N TYR A 5 -4.99 2.92 11.02
CA TYR A 5 -5.49 1.60 10.61
C TYR A 5 -4.36 0.56 10.55
N ILE A 6 -3.26 0.87 9.87
CA ILE A 6 -2.15 -0.08 9.68
C ILE A 6 -1.46 -0.38 11.02
N LEU A 7 -1.23 0.63 11.87
CA LEU A 7 -0.57 0.42 13.17
C LEU A 7 -1.41 -0.45 14.11
N ASP A 8 -2.73 -0.28 14.11
CA ASP A 8 -3.64 -1.16 14.86
C ASP A 8 -3.72 -2.56 14.25
N GLN A 9 -3.77 -2.64 12.92
CA GLN A 9 -3.81 -3.89 12.18
C GLN A 9 -2.59 -4.78 12.48
N VAL A 10 -1.37 -4.25 12.41
CA VAL A 10 -0.17 -5.08 12.58
C VAL A 10 -0.05 -5.63 14.00
N ARG A 11 -0.48 -4.88 15.04
CA ARG A 11 -0.52 -5.37 16.42
C ARG A 11 -1.50 -6.53 16.59
N ALA A 12 -2.69 -6.38 16.03
CA ALA A 12 -3.71 -7.44 16.06
C ALA A 12 -3.25 -8.67 15.27
N MET A 13 -2.64 -8.46 14.09
CA MET A 13 -2.10 -9.54 13.26
C MET A 13 -0.95 -10.28 13.96
N GLU A 14 -0.01 -9.57 14.58
CA GLU A 14 1.09 -10.20 15.33
C GLU A 14 0.58 -11.13 16.43
N THR A 15 -0.40 -10.65 17.21
CA THR A 15 -1.01 -11.44 18.29
C THR A 15 -1.62 -12.74 17.74
N GLU A 16 -2.40 -12.65 16.67
CA GLU A 16 -3.02 -13.81 16.03
C GLU A 16 -1.99 -14.75 15.38
N MET A 17 -0.94 -14.20 14.75
CA MET A 17 0.14 -14.98 14.15
C MET A 17 0.87 -15.81 15.22
N LEU A 18 1.25 -15.19 16.34
CA LEU A 18 1.89 -15.89 17.46
C LEU A 18 0.99 -16.99 18.01
N GLN A 19 -0.30 -16.69 18.23
CA GLN A 19 -1.27 -17.67 18.70
C GLN A 19 -1.39 -18.87 17.75
N ARG A 20 -1.53 -18.64 16.44
CA ARG A 20 -1.62 -19.73 15.46
C ARG A 20 -0.36 -20.56 15.39
N ILE A 21 0.81 -19.92 15.38
CA ILE A 21 2.11 -20.63 15.35
C ILE A 21 2.21 -21.56 16.57
N GLN A 22 1.89 -21.05 17.76
CA GLN A 22 1.92 -21.84 18.99
C GLN A 22 0.91 -23.00 18.97
N GLN A 23 -0.32 -22.76 18.51
CA GLN A 23 -1.36 -23.79 18.43
C GLN A 23 -1.01 -24.94 17.47
N GLN A 24 -0.21 -24.68 16.44
CA GLN A 24 0.31 -25.71 15.53
C GLN A 24 1.59 -26.40 16.04
N GLY A 25 2.07 -26.05 17.24
CA GLY A 25 3.29 -26.62 17.82
C GLY A 25 4.58 -26.20 17.09
N LEU A 26 4.55 -25.07 16.38
CA LEU A 26 5.69 -24.50 15.68
C LEU A 26 6.41 -23.47 16.56
N ASN A 27 7.72 -23.33 16.36
CA ASN A 27 8.56 -22.35 17.07
C ASN A 27 9.12 -21.28 16.12
N ILE A 28 8.35 -20.90 15.09
CA ILE A 28 8.75 -19.88 14.11
C ILE A 28 8.54 -18.50 14.73
N THR A 29 9.51 -17.60 14.56
CA THR A 29 9.35 -16.20 14.93
C THR A 29 8.70 -15.42 13.77
N PRO A 30 7.51 -14.82 13.94
CA PRO A 30 6.89 -14.05 12.88
C PRO A 30 7.67 -12.75 12.62
N ARG A 31 7.36 -12.10 11.50
CA ARG A 31 7.91 -10.78 11.14
C ARG A 31 6.89 -10.04 10.29
N ILE A 32 6.56 -8.82 10.68
CA ILE A 32 5.69 -7.93 9.91
C ILE A 32 6.49 -6.67 9.56
N LEU A 33 6.55 -6.34 8.27
CA LEU A 33 7.24 -5.15 7.78
C LEU A 33 6.24 -4.19 7.14
N ILE A 34 6.14 -2.98 7.69
CA ILE A 34 5.39 -1.88 7.08
C ILE A 34 6.34 -1.13 6.16
N LEU A 35 6.23 -1.37 4.85
CA LEU A 35 6.99 -0.63 3.85
C LEU A 35 6.43 0.78 3.67
N THR A 36 7.30 1.78 3.78
CA THR A 36 6.96 3.17 3.46
C THR A 36 8.16 3.94 2.92
N ARG A 37 7.96 5.19 2.55
CA ARG A 37 9.03 6.04 2.01
C ARG A 37 9.92 6.58 3.12
N LEU A 38 11.23 6.54 2.89
CA LEU A 38 12.22 7.24 3.70
C LEU A 38 12.26 8.72 3.32
N LEU A 39 12.09 9.61 4.31
CA LEU A 39 12.07 11.06 4.15
C LEU A 39 13.19 11.70 4.99
N PRO A 40 14.38 11.90 4.43
CA PRO A 40 15.55 12.35 5.18
C PRO A 40 15.40 13.76 5.79
N ASP A 41 14.59 14.61 5.17
CA ASP A 41 14.47 16.03 5.53
C ASP A 41 13.25 16.31 6.45
N ALA A 42 12.51 15.28 6.86
CA ALA A 42 11.33 15.40 7.71
C ALA A 42 11.71 15.53 9.21
N VAL A 43 12.25 16.69 9.57
CA VAL A 43 12.71 17.01 10.94
C VAL A 43 11.57 16.94 11.96
N GLY A 44 11.87 16.45 13.17
CA GLY A 44 10.90 16.29 14.25
C GLY A 44 10.06 15.00 14.15
N THR A 45 10.42 14.11 13.22
CA THR A 45 9.80 12.80 13.02
C THR A 45 10.87 11.72 12.87
N THR A 46 10.48 10.46 12.98
CA THR A 46 11.30 9.27 12.71
C THR A 46 11.31 8.89 11.22
N CYS A 47 10.75 9.71 10.32
CA CYS A 47 10.58 9.34 8.91
C CYS A 47 11.91 9.20 8.13
N GLY A 48 13.02 9.68 8.70
CA GLY A 48 14.36 9.49 8.16
C GLY A 48 15.06 8.20 8.63
N GLU A 49 14.47 7.47 9.57
CA GLU A 49 15.06 6.25 10.15
C GLU A 49 14.68 5.05 9.29
N ARG A 50 15.68 4.25 8.85
CA ARG A 50 15.42 3.12 7.96
C ARG A 50 14.50 2.07 8.59
N LEU A 51 14.69 1.78 9.87
CA LEU A 51 13.96 0.72 10.57
C LEU A 51 13.51 1.24 11.94
N GLU A 52 12.23 1.11 12.23
CA GLU A 52 11.58 1.63 13.44
C GLU A 52 10.61 0.58 14.00
N ARG A 53 10.74 0.22 15.27
CA ARG A 53 9.83 -0.72 15.93
C ARG A 53 8.45 -0.09 16.09
N VAL A 54 7.39 -0.83 15.75
CA VAL A 54 6.02 -0.40 16.07
C VAL A 54 5.78 -0.55 17.57
N ASP A 55 5.34 0.53 18.21
CA ASP A 55 5.00 0.53 19.64
C ASP A 55 3.93 -0.51 19.98
N GLY A 56 4.16 -1.24 21.08
CA GLY A 56 3.27 -2.30 21.55
C GLY A 56 3.34 -3.58 20.73
N SER A 57 4.44 -3.82 20.00
CA SER A 57 4.69 -5.04 19.25
C SER A 57 6.12 -5.57 19.46
N GLU A 58 6.33 -6.86 19.20
CA GLU A 58 7.65 -7.50 19.32
C GLU A 58 8.34 -7.74 17.96
N TYR A 59 7.56 -7.92 16.91
CA TYR A 59 7.96 -8.42 15.60
C TYR A 59 7.45 -7.57 14.42
N CYS A 60 6.83 -6.42 14.70
CA CYS A 60 6.41 -5.45 13.68
C CYS A 60 7.40 -4.29 13.58
N ASP A 61 7.98 -4.08 12.41
CA ASP A 61 8.87 -2.93 12.15
C ASP A 61 8.37 -2.13 10.93
N ILE A 62 8.50 -0.81 10.99
CA ILE A 62 8.37 0.08 9.84
C ILE A 62 9.72 0.08 9.10
N LEU A 63 9.71 -0.32 7.83
CA LEU A 63 10.88 -0.32 6.96
C LEU A 63 10.73 0.79 5.91
N ARG A 64 11.64 1.76 5.98
CA ARG A 64 11.63 2.95 5.12
C ARG A 64 12.66 2.82 4.02
N VAL A 65 12.20 2.94 2.77
CA VAL A 65 13.05 2.88 1.57
C VAL A 65 12.97 4.22 0.83
N PRO A 66 14.09 4.82 0.40
CA PRO A 66 14.04 6.12 -0.27
C PRO A 66 13.50 5.99 -1.69
N PHE A 67 12.79 7.02 -2.16
CA PHE A 67 12.65 7.21 -3.60
C PHE A 67 13.98 7.64 -4.20
N ARG A 68 14.28 7.21 -5.42
CA ARG A 68 15.49 7.63 -6.15
C ARG A 68 15.25 7.74 -7.64
N THR A 69 16.17 8.43 -8.29
CA THR A 69 16.33 8.50 -9.75
C THR A 69 17.79 8.20 -10.10
N GLU A 70 18.17 8.29 -11.37
CA GLU A 70 19.57 8.24 -11.81
C GLU A 70 20.46 9.28 -11.11
N LYS A 71 19.87 10.40 -10.65
CA LYS A 71 20.57 11.48 -9.95
C LYS A 71 20.73 11.23 -8.44
N GLY A 72 20.28 10.08 -7.94
CA GLY A 72 20.31 9.72 -6.51
C GLY A 72 18.96 9.86 -5.82
N ILE A 73 19.00 9.87 -4.48
CA ILE A 73 17.80 9.85 -3.63
C ILE A 73 16.99 11.15 -3.71
N VAL A 74 15.68 11.03 -3.71
CA VAL A 74 14.73 12.15 -3.70
C VAL A 74 14.30 12.41 -2.26
N ARG A 75 14.78 13.52 -1.70
CA ARG A 75 14.70 13.79 -0.26
C ARG A 75 13.39 14.45 0.20
N LYS A 76 12.88 15.41 -0.60
CA LYS A 76 11.69 16.19 -0.27
C LYS A 76 10.44 15.31 -0.19
N TRP A 77 9.50 15.67 0.68
CA TRP A 77 8.14 15.11 0.64
C TRP A 77 7.49 15.39 -0.72
N ILE A 78 6.68 14.44 -1.19
CA ILE A 78 5.96 14.51 -2.47
C ILE A 78 4.51 14.17 -2.20
N SER A 79 3.60 14.91 -2.84
CA SER A 79 2.17 14.63 -2.78
C SER A 79 1.88 13.21 -3.26
N ARG A 80 0.92 12.52 -2.64
CA ARG A 80 0.48 11.18 -3.10
C ARG A 80 -0.02 11.18 -4.56
N PHE A 81 -0.43 12.33 -5.09
CA PHE A 81 -0.82 12.48 -6.49
C PHE A 81 0.38 12.51 -7.44
N GLU A 82 1.61 12.69 -6.95
CA GLU A 82 2.81 12.93 -7.75
C GLU A 82 3.87 11.82 -7.57
N VAL A 83 3.56 10.74 -6.83
CA VAL A 83 4.53 9.67 -6.52
C VAL A 83 4.75 8.68 -7.66
N TRP A 84 3.86 8.65 -8.66
CA TRP A 84 3.82 7.63 -9.72
C TRP A 84 5.15 7.33 -10.41
N PRO A 85 5.98 8.35 -10.78
CA PRO A 85 7.23 8.08 -11.49
C PRO A 85 8.29 7.32 -10.67
N TYR A 86 8.11 7.21 -9.35
CA TYR A 86 9.08 6.59 -8.46
C TYR A 86 8.72 5.15 -8.07
N LEU A 87 7.48 4.72 -8.30
CA LEU A 87 6.95 3.50 -7.70
C LEU A 87 7.60 2.23 -8.25
N GLU A 88 7.97 2.18 -9.52
CA GLU A 88 8.66 1.01 -10.10
C GLU A 88 10.06 0.82 -9.49
N THR A 89 10.86 1.89 -9.44
CA THR A 89 12.18 1.83 -8.80
C THR A 89 12.07 1.57 -7.30
N TYR A 90 11.05 2.13 -6.64
CA TYR A 90 10.78 1.87 -5.24
C TYR A 90 10.46 0.38 -4.99
N THR A 91 9.66 -0.26 -5.84
CA THR A 91 9.40 -1.71 -5.76
C THR A 91 10.69 -2.51 -5.81
N GLU A 92 11.59 -2.20 -6.73
CA GLU A 92 12.87 -2.88 -6.88
C GLU A 92 13.74 -2.73 -5.62
N ASP A 93 13.88 -1.50 -5.11
CA ASP A 93 14.65 -1.24 -3.90
C ASP A 93 14.00 -1.88 -2.67
N ALA A 94 12.67 -1.82 -2.56
CA ALA A 94 11.93 -2.42 -1.47
C ALA A 94 12.08 -3.94 -1.43
N ALA A 95 12.07 -4.62 -2.58
CA ALA A 95 12.34 -6.06 -2.67
C ALA A 95 13.73 -6.41 -2.13
N VAL A 96 14.75 -5.60 -2.42
CA VAL A 96 16.11 -5.79 -1.90
C VAL A 96 16.16 -5.57 -0.39
N GLU A 97 15.53 -4.50 0.11
CA GLU A 97 15.57 -4.16 1.53
C GLU A 97 14.75 -5.14 2.39
N LEU A 98 13.56 -5.55 1.96
CA LEU A 98 12.76 -6.53 2.70
C LEU A 98 13.46 -7.90 2.74
N ALA A 99 14.19 -8.29 1.70
CA ALA A 99 14.92 -9.56 1.67
C ALA A 99 16.08 -9.61 2.67
N LYS A 100 16.59 -8.46 3.11
CA LYS A 100 17.60 -8.37 4.19
C LYS A 100 16.97 -8.55 5.57
N GLU A 101 15.71 -8.14 5.72
CA GLU A 101 15.00 -8.14 6.99
C GLU A 101 14.22 -9.44 7.24
N LEU A 102 13.75 -10.09 6.18
CA LEU A 102 13.01 -11.35 6.26
C LEU A 102 13.94 -12.56 6.20
N ARG A 103 13.64 -13.58 7.01
CA ARG A 103 14.31 -14.89 6.95
C ARG A 103 13.63 -15.80 5.92
N GLY A 104 13.52 -15.30 4.68
CA GLY A 104 12.76 -15.94 3.60
C GLY A 104 12.02 -14.93 2.75
N LYS A 105 11.14 -15.40 1.87
CA LYS A 105 10.21 -14.53 1.14
C LYS A 105 8.99 -14.21 2.03
N PRO A 106 8.25 -13.12 1.75
CA PRO A 106 6.98 -12.88 2.41
C PRO A 106 5.97 -14.00 2.13
N ASP A 107 5.13 -14.33 3.11
CA ASP A 107 4.02 -15.27 2.94
C ASP A 107 2.72 -14.56 2.49
N LEU A 108 2.62 -13.25 2.74
CA LEU A 108 1.50 -12.38 2.37
C LEU A 108 2.00 -10.97 2.10
N ILE A 109 1.44 -10.30 1.10
CA ILE A 109 1.67 -8.87 0.82
C ILE A 109 0.32 -8.15 0.84
N ILE A 110 0.21 -7.07 1.62
CA ILE A 110 -1.00 -6.25 1.72
C ILE A 110 -0.72 -4.86 1.15
N GLY A 111 -1.27 -4.59 -0.04
CA GLY A 111 -1.33 -3.26 -0.63
C GLY A 111 -2.31 -2.37 0.11
N ASN A 112 -1.95 -1.09 0.28
CA ASN A 112 -2.80 -0.10 0.93
C ASN A 112 -2.80 1.19 0.11
N TYR A 113 -3.98 1.69 -0.27
CA TYR A 113 -4.18 2.83 -1.17
C TYR A 113 -3.60 2.60 -2.57
N SER A 114 -3.82 3.52 -3.52
CA SER A 114 -3.48 3.33 -4.93
C SER A 114 -2.00 3.04 -5.19
N ASP A 115 -1.09 3.80 -4.58
CA ASP A 115 0.35 3.63 -4.72
C ASP A 115 0.86 2.34 -4.05
N GLY A 116 0.42 2.07 -2.82
CA GLY A 116 0.75 0.84 -2.11
C GLY A 116 0.18 -0.40 -2.78
N ASN A 117 -1.02 -0.32 -3.38
CA ASN A 117 -1.63 -1.40 -4.15
C ASN A 117 -0.85 -1.69 -5.44
N LEU A 118 -0.37 -0.66 -6.13
CA LEU A 118 0.49 -0.83 -7.31
C LEU A 118 1.81 -1.51 -6.93
N VAL A 119 2.50 -1.01 -5.89
CA VAL A 119 3.75 -1.60 -5.40
C VAL A 119 3.54 -3.05 -4.93
N ALA A 120 2.46 -3.32 -4.19
CA ALA A 120 2.12 -4.66 -3.74
C ALA A 120 1.89 -5.62 -4.91
N SER A 121 1.22 -5.16 -5.97
CA SER A 121 0.97 -5.97 -7.17
C SER A 121 2.28 -6.37 -7.86
N LEU A 122 3.20 -5.41 -8.02
CA LEU A 122 4.51 -5.65 -8.60
C LEU A 122 5.36 -6.60 -7.74
N LEU A 123 5.39 -6.40 -6.41
CA LEU A 123 6.11 -7.27 -5.48
C LEU A 123 5.54 -8.69 -5.44
N ALA A 124 4.21 -8.84 -5.38
CA ALA A 124 3.53 -10.12 -5.35
C ALA A 124 3.80 -10.93 -6.61
N HIS A 125 3.72 -10.30 -7.78
CA HIS A 125 4.09 -10.91 -9.05
C HIS A 125 5.55 -11.37 -9.05
N LYS A 126 6.47 -10.48 -8.65
CA LYS A 126 7.92 -10.75 -8.65
C LYS A 126 8.32 -11.89 -7.70
N LEU A 127 7.70 -11.96 -6.52
CA LEU A 127 8.08 -12.89 -5.45
C LEU A 127 7.22 -14.16 -5.41
N GLY A 128 6.14 -14.22 -6.20
CA GLY A 128 5.17 -15.32 -6.19
C GLY A 128 4.56 -15.49 -4.80
N VAL A 129 3.91 -14.43 -4.31
CA VAL A 129 3.33 -14.34 -2.96
C VAL A 129 1.86 -13.95 -3.06
N THR A 130 1.03 -14.49 -2.16
CA THR A 130 -0.38 -14.10 -2.08
C THR A 130 -0.52 -12.61 -1.79
N GLN A 131 -1.42 -11.96 -2.54
CA GLN A 131 -1.66 -10.53 -2.49
C GLN A 131 -3.05 -10.21 -1.94
N CYS A 132 -3.10 -9.24 -1.04
CA CYS A 132 -4.30 -8.55 -0.61
C CYS A 132 -4.19 -7.07 -0.98
N THR A 133 -5.31 -6.41 -1.29
CA THR A 133 -5.36 -4.94 -1.42
C THR A 133 -6.46 -4.35 -0.54
N ILE A 134 -6.18 -3.19 0.04
CA ILE A 134 -7.12 -2.36 0.80
C ILE A 134 -7.09 -0.96 0.18
N ALA A 135 -8.19 -0.53 -0.44
CA ALA A 135 -8.22 0.77 -1.12
C ALA A 135 -8.14 1.94 -0.14
N HIS A 136 -8.78 1.83 1.03
CA HIS A 136 -9.07 2.94 1.98
C HIS A 136 -9.98 4.02 1.40
N ALA A 137 -9.72 4.48 0.18
CA ALA A 137 -10.55 5.38 -0.59
C ALA A 137 -10.25 5.24 -2.08
N LEU A 138 -11.27 5.35 -2.93
CA LEU A 138 -11.12 5.45 -4.38
C LEU A 138 -11.44 6.88 -4.84
N GLU A 139 -10.41 7.62 -5.28
CA GLU A 139 -10.51 9.06 -5.53
C GLU A 139 -11.53 9.40 -6.63
N LYS A 140 -11.80 8.49 -7.57
CA LYS A 140 -12.82 8.67 -8.62
C LYS A 140 -14.20 9.03 -8.07
N THR A 141 -14.56 8.48 -6.91
CA THR A 141 -15.86 8.78 -6.25
C THR A 141 -15.82 10.05 -5.40
N LYS A 142 -14.64 10.46 -4.95
CA LYS A 142 -14.45 11.69 -4.16
C LYS A 142 -14.35 12.94 -5.02
N TYR A 143 -13.97 12.78 -6.27
CA TYR A 143 -13.93 13.84 -7.28
C TYR A 143 -14.95 13.49 -8.37
N PRO A 144 -16.20 13.97 -8.26
CA PRO A 144 -17.23 13.71 -9.26
C PRO A 144 -16.77 14.11 -10.67
N ASP A 145 -17.11 13.29 -11.66
CA ASP A 145 -16.75 13.46 -13.07
C ASP A 145 -15.25 13.57 -13.35
N SER A 146 -14.41 13.14 -12.40
CA SER A 146 -12.95 13.17 -12.56
C SER A 146 -12.43 12.20 -13.62
N ASP A 147 -13.21 11.18 -13.96
CA ASP A 147 -12.95 10.29 -15.09
C ASP A 147 -13.18 11.02 -16.41
N ILE A 148 -14.38 11.51 -16.71
CA ILE A 148 -14.67 12.17 -18.00
C ILE A 148 -13.93 13.51 -18.19
N TYR A 149 -13.58 14.20 -17.10
CA TYR A 149 -12.82 15.45 -17.14
C TYR A 149 -11.35 15.31 -16.74
N TRP A 150 -10.82 14.08 -16.69
CA TRP A 150 -9.46 13.79 -16.21
C TRP A 150 -8.40 14.70 -16.84
N LYS A 151 -8.50 14.97 -18.14
CA LYS A 151 -7.51 15.74 -18.89
C LYS A 151 -7.30 17.17 -18.36
N LYS A 152 -8.35 17.78 -17.79
CA LYS A 152 -8.25 19.12 -17.17
C LYS A 152 -7.70 19.07 -15.75
N LEU A 153 -7.76 17.91 -15.11
CA LEU A 153 -7.35 17.66 -13.73
C LEU A 153 -5.95 17.06 -13.64
N ASP A 154 -5.42 16.53 -14.75
CA ASP A 154 -4.24 15.68 -14.78
C ASP A 154 -2.97 16.42 -14.36
N ASP A 155 -2.80 17.69 -14.73
CA ASP A 155 -1.63 18.50 -14.31
C ASP A 155 -1.54 18.68 -12.79
N LYS A 156 -2.66 18.53 -12.07
CA LYS A 156 -2.74 18.74 -10.62
C LYS A 156 -2.86 17.45 -9.82
N TYR A 157 -3.66 16.51 -10.31
CA TYR A 157 -4.04 15.30 -9.58
C TYR A 157 -3.49 14.02 -10.20
N HIS A 158 -3.02 14.08 -11.45
CA HIS A 158 -2.50 12.92 -12.19
C HIS A 158 -3.45 11.71 -12.12
N PHE A 159 -4.75 11.96 -12.31
CA PHE A 159 -5.78 10.93 -12.23
C PHE A 159 -5.64 9.86 -13.31
N SER A 160 -5.04 10.18 -14.46
CA SER A 160 -4.69 9.17 -15.46
C SER A 160 -3.83 8.05 -14.89
N CYS A 161 -2.78 8.40 -14.14
CA CYS A 161 -1.93 7.45 -13.43
C CYS A 161 -2.69 6.72 -12.33
N GLN A 162 -3.43 7.45 -11.50
CA GLN A 162 -4.11 6.87 -10.35
C GLN A 162 -5.18 5.86 -10.75
N PHE A 163 -6.07 6.19 -11.68
CA PHE A 163 -7.13 5.28 -12.11
C PHE A 163 -6.59 4.06 -12.84
N THR A 164 -5.47 4.21 -13.56
CA THR A 164 -4.75 3.07 -14.15
C THR A 164 -4.20 2.17 -13.05
N ALA A 165 -3.57 2.72 -12.02
CA ALA A 165 -3.03 1.96 -10.89
C ALA A 165 -4.14 1.25 -10.09
N ASP A 166 -5.27 1.92 -9.86
CA ASP A 166 -6.43 1.36 -9.16
C ASP A 166 -7.02 0.18 -9.94
N LEU A 167 -7.30 0.35 -11.24
CA LEU A 167 -7.82 -0.73 -12.09
C LEU A 167 -6.84 -1.91 -12.19
N PHE A 168 -5.55 -1.61 -12.34
CA PHE A 168 -4.50 -2.62 -12.39
C PHE A 168 -4.50 -3.46 -11.12
N ALA A 169 -4.35 -2.83 -9.95
CA ALA A 169 -4.23 -3.56 -8.69
C ALA A 169 -5.52 -4.27 -8.28
N MET A 170 -6.69 -3.68 -8.58
CA MET A 170 -8.00 -4.27 -8.32
C MET A 170 -8.20 -5.60 -9.02
N ASN A 171 -7.63 -5.77 -10.23
CA ASN A 171 -7.72 -7.01 -10.99
C ASN A 171 -6.50 -7.93 -10.81
N HIS A 172 -5.38 -7.41 -10.29
CA HIS A 172 -4.15 -8.18 -10.11
C HIS A 172 -4.11 -8.95 -8.78
N THR A 173 -4.75 -8.43 -7.73
CA THR A 173 -4.72 -9.02 -6.39
C THR A 173 -5.47 -10.36 -6.29
N ASP A 174 -5.07 -11.23 -5.35
CA ASP A 174 -5.79 -12.48 -5.08
C ASP A 174 -7.12 -12.23 -4.37
N PHE A 175 -7.14 -11.24 -3.46
CA PHE A 175 -8.36 -10.81 -2.78
C PHE A 175 -8.32 -9.34 -2.35
N ILE A 176 -9.50 -8.80 -2.06
CA ILE A 176 -9.72 -7.40 -1.66
C ILE A 176 -10.40 -7.40 -0.29
N ILE A 177 -9.91 -6.56 0.64
CA ILE A 177 -10.60 -6.27 1.90
C ILE A 177 -11.18 -4.85 1.82
N THR A 178 -12.46 -4.74 2.16
CA THR A 178 -13.18 -3.47 2.29
C THR A 178 -13.71 -3.30 3.71
N SER A 179 -13.82 -2.06 4.18
CA SER A 179 -14.31 -1.79 5.55
C SER A 179 -15.82 -1.90 5.65
N THR A 180 -16.55 -1.70 4.55
CA THR A 180 -18.02 -1.68 4.55
C THR A 180 -18.60 -2.22 3.25
N LEU A 181 -19.82 -2.76 3.28
CA LEU A 181 -20.53 -3.19 2.07
C LEU A 181 -20.75 -2.04 1.06
N PRO A 182 -21.09 -0.81 1.47
CA PRO A 182 -21.22 0.31 0.55
C PRO A 182 -19.95 0.68 -0.21
N GLU A 183 -18.76 0.34 0.32
CA GLU A 183 -17.50 0.50 -0.41
C GLU A 183 -17.51 -0.34 -1.69
N ILE A 184 -18.11 -1.53 -1.67
CA ILE A 184 -18.22 -2.41 -2.83
C ILE A 184 -19.43 -2.01 -3.71
N ALA A 185 -20.64 -2.14 -3.17
CA ALA A 185 -21.90 -2.14 -3.94
C ALA A 185 -22.87 -1.02 -3.51
N GLY A 186 -22.40 -0.05 -2.74
CA GLY A 186 -23.18 1.11 -2.37
C GLY A 186 -24.44 0.78 -1.56
N SER A 187 -25.54 1.39 -1.97
CA SER A 187 -26.87 1.19 -1.39
C SER A 187 -27.91 1.02 -2.50
N LYS A 188 -29.18 0.92 -2.14
CA LYS A 188 -30.26 0.89 -3.15
C LYS A 188 -30.31 2.15 -4.02
N ASP A 189 -29.89 3.29 -3.46
CA ASP A 189 -30.07 4.61 -4.07
C ASP A 189 -28.75 5.21 -4.60
N THR A 190 -27.61 4.59 -4.28
CA THR A 190 -26.28 5.15 -4.57
C THR A 190 -25.30 4.06 -4.98
N VAL A 191 -24.55 4.30 -6.06
CA VAL A 191 -23.49 3.40 -6.54
C VAL A 191 -22.36 3.23 -5.53
N GLY A 192 -21.80 2.02 -5.44
CA GLY A 192 -20.63 1.72 -4.62
C GLY A 192 -19.32 2.30 -5.16
N GLN A 193 -18.28 2.34 -4.32
CA GLN A 193 -16.98 2.87 -4.75
C GLN A 193 -16.33 1.98 -5.81
N TYR A 194 -16.18 0.69 -5.51
CA TYR A 194 -15.69 -0.28 -6.50
C TYR A 194 -16.65 -0.43 -7.68
N GLU A 195 -17.96 -0.49 -7.42
CA GLU A 195 -19.00 -0.57 -8.47
C GLU A 195 -18.87 0.57 -9.49
N SER A 196 -18.54 1.79 -9.06
CA SER A 196 -18.34 2.93 -9.96
C SER A 196 -17.18 2.76 -10.96
N HIS A 197 -16.30 1.77 -10.77
CA HIS A 197 -15.19 1.43 -11.66
C HIS A 197 -15.55 0.32 -12.66
N THR A 198 -16.75 -0.26 -12.58
CA THR A 198 -17.21 -1.32 -13.49
C THR A 198 -17.22 -0.87 -14.95
N ALA A 199 -17.66 0.36 -15.20
CA ALA A 199 -17.66 0.97 -16.52
C ALA A 199 -17.50 2.49 -16.41
N PHE A 200 -16.42 3.03 -16.96
CA PHE A 200 -16.18 4.46 -17.11
C PHE A 200 -15.23 4.70 -18.30
N THR A 201 -14.96 5.97 -18.64
CA THR A 201 -14.06 6.35 -19.72
C THR A 201 -13.20 7.54 -19.30
N LEU A 202 -11.96 7.57 -19.81
CA LEU A 202 -11.02 8.69 -19.72
C LEU A 202 -10.84 9.29 -21.11
#